data_AF-A0A7W0ZGQ9-F1
#
_entry.id   AF-A0A7W0ZGQ9-F1
#
_cell.length_a   1.000
_cell.length_b   1.000
_cell.length_c   1.000
_cell.angle_alpha   90.00
_cell.angle_beta   90.00
_cell.angle_gamma   90.00
#
_symmetry.space_group_name_H-M   'P 1'
#
loop_
_entity.id
_entity.type
_entity.pdbx_description
1 polymer ?
#
loop_
_entity_poly.entity_id
_entity_poly.type
_entity_poly.pdbx_seq_one_letter_code
_entity_poly.pdbx_strand_id
1 'polypeptide(L)'
;MEAQAASRRKPGTRRWRRALEDRRVLAPLLIAPAVIFIVLVVGLPFGWAIYLSLTDAIGGSLKGNWVGFDNFTNAWADDNFRKAFRNTLIFTLASQAIV
;
A
#
# COMPACT_ATOMS: atom_id res chain seq x y z
N MET A 1 49.14 46.87 2.35
CA MET A 1 48.57 45.93 1.35
C MET A 1 47.88 44.81 2.12
N GLU A 2 46.69 45.10 2.64
CA GLU A 2 45.90 44.14 3.42
C GLU A 2 44.84 43.56 2.48
N ALA A 3 45.18 42.45 1.83
CA ALA A 3 44.23 41.70 1.03
C ALA A 3 43.23 41.04 1.99
N GLN A 4 42.07 41.67 2.14
CA GLN A 4 40.91 41.11 2.82
C GLN A 4 40.54 39.78 2.16
N ALA A 5 40.83 38.69 2.87
CA ALA A 5 40.35 37.36 2.52
C ALA A 5 38.82 37.31 2.75
N ALA A 6 38.06 37.69 1.74
CA ALA A 6 36.61 37.57 1.72
C ALA A 6 36.21 36.08 1.72
N SER A 7 35.89 35.57 2.91
CA SER A 7 35.29 34.25 3.11
C SER A 7 33.94 34.18 2.40
N ARG A 8 33.92 33.62 1.18
CA ARG A 8 32.70 33.19 0.49
C ARG A 8 32.04 32.05 1.26
N ARG A 9 31.18 32.37 2.23
CA ARG A 9 30.30 31.39 2.87
C ARG A 9 29.31 30.86 1.83
N LYS A 10 29.47 29.58 1.45
CA LYS A 10 28.57 28.87 0.54
C LYS A 10 27.12 28.91 1.08
N PRO A 11 26.17 29.59 0.42
CA PRO A 11 24.81 29.76 0.94
C PRO A 11 23.97 28.48 0.88
N GLY A 12 24.38 27.50 0.08
CA GLY A 12 23.58 26.31 -0.24
C GLY A 12 23.35 25.35 0.93
N THR A 13 24.31 25.19 1.84
CA THR A 13 24.23 24.18 2.91
C THR A 13 23.26 24.54 4.04
N ARG A 14 23.00 25.85 4.25
CA ARG A 14 22.10 26.32 5.32
C ARG A 14 20.63 26.05 5.02
N ARG A 15 20.22 26.02 3.74
CA ARG A 15 18.83 25.81 3.34
C ARG A 15 18.41 24.34 3.48
N TRP A 16 19.27 23.42 3.02
CA TRP A 16 19.09 21.98 3.20
C TRP A 16 19.04 21.58 4.67
N ARG A 17 19.90 22.20 5.48
CA ARG A 17 19.93 21.93 6.92
C ARG A 17 18.66 22.42 7.63
N ARG A 18 18.11 23.59 7.28
CA ARG A 18 16.80 24.05 7.82
C ARG A 18 15.65 23.18 7.36
N ALA A 19 15.65 22.74 6.09
CA ALA A 19 14.62 21.83 5.59
C ALA A 19 14.67 20.47 6.29
N LEU A 20 15.87 19.96 6.60
CA LEU A 20 16.10 18.75 7.39
C LEU A 20 15.98 18.97 8.90
N GLU A 21 15.78 20.19 9.40
CA GLU A 21 15.44 20.48 10.80
C GLU A 21 13.91 20.67 10.96
N ASP A 22 13.19 20.84 9.85
CA ASP A 22 11.73 20.94 9.85
C ASP A 22 11.10 19.55 10.08
N ARG A 23 10.42 19.41 11.21
CA ARG A 23 9.68 18.20 11.61
C ARG A 23 8.70 17.73 10.52
N ARG A 24 8.14 18.65 9.73
CA ARG A 24 7.22 18.34 8.63
C ARG A 24 7.89 17.62 7.46
N VAL A 25 9.21 17.73 7.33
CA VAL A 25 10.01 17.07 6.28
C VAL A 25 10.69 15.82 6.83
N LEU A 26 11.33 15.93 8.00
CA LEU A 26 12.01 14.81 8.67
C LEU A 26 11.09 13.63 8.96
N ALA A 27 9.92 13.87 9.55
CA ALA A 27 9.03 12.80 9.99
C ALA A 27 8.56 11.90 8.83
N PRO A 28 7.98 12.42 7.73
CA PRO A 28 7.63 11.58 6.59
C PRO A 28 8.85 10.99 5.90
N LEU A 29 10.00 11.68 5.84
CA LEU A 29 11.22 11.15 5.23
C LEU A 29 11.73 9.90 5.96
N LEU A 30 11.65 9.88 7.30
CA LEU A 30 12.07 8.73 8.10
C LEU A 30 11.08 7.55 8.00
N ILE A 31 9.80 7.83 7.83
CA ILE A 31 8.75 6.80 7.68
C ILE A 31 8.65 6.29 6.24
N ALA A 32 9.03 7.11 5.25
CA ALA A 32 8.90 6.80 3.83
C ALA A 32 9.50 5.44 3.44
N PRO A 33 10.70 5.03 3.88
CA PRO A 33 11.25 3.71 3.53
C PRO A 33 10.35 2.55 3.98
N ALA A 34 9.78 2.64 5.18
CA ALA A 34 8.88 1.62 5.70
C ALA A 34 7.57 1.57 4.90
N VAL A 35 6.98 2.73 4.57
CA VAL A 35 5.76 2.80 3.77
C VAL A 35 6.00 2.30 2.35
N ILE A 36 7.09 2.72 1.71
CA ILE A 36 7.48 2.25 0.37
C ILE A 36 7.64 0.72 0.41
N PHE A 37 8.33 0.18 1.41
CA PHE A 37 8.49 -1.26 1.57
C PHE A 37 7.13 -1.98 1.68
N ILE A 38 6.22 -1.50 2.52
CA ILE A 38 4.87 -2.06 2.67
C ILE A 38 4.10 -2.00 1.34
N VAL A 39 4.14 -0.87 0.63
CA VAL A 39 3.46 -0.72 -0.66
C VAL A 39 4.02 -1.68 -1.71
N LEU A 40 5.35 -1.85 -1.76
CA LEU A 40 5.97 -2.75 -2.72
C LEU A 40 5.68 -4.22 -2.40
N VAL A 41 5.74 -4.61 -1.13
CA VAL A 41 5.62 -6.02 -0.73
C VAL A 41 4.16 -6.46 -0.60
N VAL A 42 3.29 -5.60 -0.10
CA VAL A 42 1.87 -5.91 0.13
C VAL A 42 1.00 -5.29 -0.95
N GLY A 43 1.19 -4.00 -1.22
CA GLY A 43 0.36 -3.25 -2.16
C GLY A 43 0.43 -3.77 -3.60
N LEU A 44 1.62 -4.11 -4.10
CA LEU A 44 1.77 -4.66 -5.45
C LEU A 44 1.05 -6.01 -5.64
N PRO A 45 1.31 -7.07 -4.84
CA PRO A 45 0.59 -8.33 -5.01
C PRO A 45 -0.90 -8.20 -4.69
N PHE A 46 -1.29 -7.30 -3.78
CA PHE A 46 -2.70 -7.03 -3.52
C PHE A 46 -3.40 -6.41 -4.73
N GLY A 47 -2.79 -5.40 -5.35
CA GLY A 47 -3.30 -4.81 -6.60
C GLY A 47 -3.33 -5.82 -7.74
N TRP A 48 -2.31 -6.68 -7.83
CA TRP A 48 -2.28 -7.77 -8.81
C TRP A 48 -3.39 -8.80 -8.57
N ALA A 49 -3.68 -9.15 -7.32
CA ALA A 49 -4.79 -10.04 -6.97
C ALA A 49 -6.15 -9.42 -7.32
N ILE A 50 -6.33 -8.11 -7.12
CA ILE A 50 -7.53 -7.39 -7.58
C ILE A 50 -7.64 -7.47 -9.10
N TYR A 51 -6.57 -7.18 -9.84
CA TYR A 51 -6.57 -7.31 -11.30
C TYR A 51 -6.94 -8.73 -11.75
N LEU A 52 -6.30 -9.74 -11.16
CA LEU A 52 -6.56 -11.14 -11.50
C LEU A 52 -8.00 -11.57 -11.15
N SER A 53 -8.60 -11.01 -10.11
CA SER A 53 -10.01 -11.28 -9.77
C SER A 53 -11.00 -10.84 -10.86
N LEU A 54 -10.58 -9.96 -11.78
CA LEU A 54 -11.34 -9.51 -12.95
C LEU A 54 -11.01 -10.30 -14.23
N THR A 55 -10.20 -11.35 -14.11
CA THR A 55 -9.78 -12.23 -15.20
C THR A 55 -10.19 -13.68 -14.93
N ASP A 56 -10.16 -14.55 -15.94
CA ASP A 56 -10.37 -16.00 -15.79
C ASP A 56 -9.14 -16.77 -15.25
N ALA A 57 -8.21 -16.08 -14.60
CA ALA A 57 -6.98 -16.67 -14.09
C ALA A 57 -7.25 -17.73 -13.01
N ILE A 58 -6.74 -18.94 -13.22
CA ILE A 58 -6.78 -20.03 -12.23
C ILE A 58 -5.64 -19.91 -11.21
N GLY A 59 -5.81 -20.53 -10.05
CA GLY A 59 -4.80 -20.53 -8.98
C GLY A 59 -3.42 -20.97 -9.48
N GLY A 60 -2.41 -20.13 -9.25
CA GLY A 60 -1.03 -20.34 -9.73
C GLY A 60 -0.75 -19.75 -11.12
N SER A 61 -1.77 -19.28 -11.86
CA SER A 61 -1.58 -18.53 -13.09
C SER A 61 -1.37 -17.04 -12.81
N LEU A 62 -0.40 -16.44 -13.49
CA LEU A 62 -0.20 -14.98 -13.52
C LEU A 62 -0.88 -14.32 -14.73
N LYS A 63 -1.68 -15.08 -15.48
CA LYS A 63 -2.33 -14.65 -16.72
C LYS A 63 -3.76 -15.17 -16.79
N GLY A 64 -4.64 -14.36 -17.36
CA GLY A 64 -6.03 -14.67 -17.66
C GLY A 64 -6.59 -13.65 -18.64
N ASN A 65 -7.66 -14.01 -19.31
CA ASN A 65 -8.46 -13.12 -20.14
C ASN A 65 -9.35 -12.27 -19.26
N TRP A 66 -9.57 -11.01 -19.64
CA TRP A 66 -10.45 -10.11 -18.91
C TRP A 66 -11.91 -10.57 -18.99
N VAL A 67 -12.53 -10.83 -17.83
CA VAL A 67 -13.94 -11.24 -17.69
C VAL A 67 -14.76 -10.25 -16.85
N GLY A 68 -14.16 -9.15 -16.39
CA GLY A 68 -14.85 -8.15 -15.60
C GLY A 68 -15.35 -8.73 -14.27
N PHE A 69 -16.65 -8.61 -13.98
CA PHE A 69 -17.23 -9.01 -12.70
C PHE A 69 -17.80 -10.44 -12.67
N ASP A 70 -17.61 -11.23 -13.73
CA ASP A 70 -18.22 -12.56 -13.86
C ASP A 70 -17.82 -13.50 -12.71
N ASN A 71 -16.57 -13.42 -12.23
CA ASN A 71 -16.14 -14.20 -11.07
C ASN A 71 -16.97 -13.90 -9.81
N PHE A 72 -17.34 -12.63 -9.60
CA PHE A 72 -18.11 -12.20 -8.44
C PHE A 72 -19.58 -12.61 -8.56
N THR A 73 -20.18 -12.49 -9.74
CA THR A 73 -21.57 -12.92 -9.96
C THR A 73 -21.69 -14.44 -9.86
N ASN A 74 -20.72 -15.19 -10.41
CA ASN A 74 -20.65 -16.65 -10.28
C ASN A 74 -20.47 -17.09 -8.83
N ALA A 75 -19.55 -16.45 -8.09
CA ALA A 75 -19.38 -16.74 -6.66
C ALA A 75 -20.64 -16.42 -5.86
N TRP A 76 -21.32 -15.31 -6.14
CA TRP A 76 -22.56 -14.95 -5.44
C TRP A 76 -23.72 -15.90 -5.76
N ALA A 77 -23.79 -16.43 -6.97
CA ALA A 77 -24.80 -17.42 -7.36
C ALA A 77 -24.62 -18.76 -6.61
N ASP A 78 -23.39 -19.12 -6.25
CA ASP A 78 -23.09 -20.35 -5.51
C ASP A 78 -23.69 -20.35 -4.09
N ASP A 79 -24.56 -21.32 -3.82
CA ASP A 79 -25.16 -21.55 -2.50
C ASP A 79 -24.11 -21.80 -1.41
N ASN A 80 -23.03 -22.50 -1.74
CA ASN A 80 -21.97 -22.83 -0.79
C ASN A 80 -21.20 -21.57 -0.39
N PHE A 81 -20.87 -20.71 -1.37
CA PHE A 81 -20.23 -19.43 -1.10
C PHE A 81 -21.09 -18.56 -0.17
N ARG A 82 -22.39 -18.40 -0.47
CA ARG A 82 -23.30 -17.62 0.37
C ARG A 82 -23.45 -18.18 1.78
N LYS A 83 -23.53 -19.50 1.93
CA LYS A 83 -23.57 -20.16 3.25
C LYS A 83 -22.28 -19.92 4.02
N ALA A 84 -21.13 -20.14 3.40
CA ALA A 84 -19.82 -19.94 4.01
C ALA A 84 -19.62 -18.47 4.43
N PHE A 85 -19.92 -17.53 3.55
CA PHE A 85 -19.83 -16.08 3.81
C PHE A 85 -20.70 -15.66 5.01
N ARG A 86 -21.96 -16.12 5.07
CA ARG A 86 -22.86 -15.84 6.20
C ARG A 86 -22.30 -16.43 7.49
N ASN A 87 -21.81 -17.67 7.46
CA ASN A 87 -21.24 -18.32 8.63
C ASN A 87 -20.03 -17.54 9.14
N THR A 88 -19.10 -17.15 8.28
CA THR A 88 -17.92 -16.35 8.65
C THR A 88 -18.33 -15.05 9.35
N LEU A 89 -19.30 -14.30 8.78
CA LEU A 89 -19.79 -13.07 9.40
C LEU A 89 -20.41 -13.31 10.79
N ILE A 90 -21.25 -14.35 10.91
CA ILE A 90 -21.85 -14.72 12.20
C ILE A 90 -20.76 -15.05 13.23
N PHE A 91 -19.78 -15.88 12.88
CA PHE A 91 -18.69 -16.26 13.78
C PHE A 91 -17.85 -15.05 14.21
N THR A 92 -17.46 -14.19 13.27
CA THR A 92 -16.66 -12.99 13.58
C THR A 92 -17.41 -12.05 14.50
N LEU A 93 -18.67 -11.72 14.18
CA LEU A 93 -19.46 -10.79 14.98
C LEU A 93 -19.83 -11.36 16.35
N ALA A 94 -20.22 -12.63 16.42
CA ALA A 94 -20.50 -13.29 17.69
C ALA A 94 -19.25 -13.33 18.57
N SER A 95 -18.08 -13.64 17.99
CA SER A 95 -16.81 -13.63 18.73
C SER A 95 -16.46 -12.23 19.25
N GLN A 96 -16.60 -11.18 18.44
CA GLN A 96 -16.33 -9.81 18.87
C GLN A 96 -17.35 -9.28 19.90
N ALA A 97 -18.56 -9.83 19.93
CA ALA A 97 -19.58 -9.45 20.91
C ALA A 97 -19.41 -10.16 22.27
N ILE A 98 -18.78 -11.34 22.27
CA ILE A 98 -18.55 -12.15 23.49
C ILE A 98 -17.30 -11.70 24.26
N VAL A 99 -16.25 -11.28 23.55
CA VAL A 99 -14.98 -10.78 24.13
C VAL A 99 -15.16 -9.38 24.72
#